data_AF-A0A660VMG0-F1
#
_entry.id   AF-A0A660VMG0-F1
#
_cell.length_a   1.000
_cell.length_b   1.000
_cell.length_c   1.000
_cell.angle_alpha   90.00
_cell.angle_beta   90.00
_cell.angle_gamma   90.00
#
_symmetry.space_group_name_H-M   'P 1'
#
loop_
_entity.id
_entity.type
_entity.pdbx_description
1 polymer ?
#
loop_
_entity_poly.entity_id
_entity_poly.type
_entity_poly.pdbx_seq_one_letter_code
_entity_poly.pdbx_strand_id
1 'polypeptide(L)'
;MLGLLAGPGLPWTGNQTDLGAPLAWDLAELPLDYVIGDAGSDDIADGSDAVAIGQGFSAWSEVQHSSLAWTRETDPVQTARTDWEADDIRLVLFDEDGSSGLFPLGVGLVAVTVFEFDTGSGALLDADVLFNGAEFSWSTDLSAGSFDVRAAATHEAGHAAGFAHSALGGASMAPFTSPRAFSMRMLSNDDRAAAEVRYPSGLRGQITGSLELHGVPMGGAHVWCRASDGRVASSTLTAADGSFTLSGLDPGVYRVVAAPLDSPLSPADLDALGAPVSNLFFRQSSSGGHVISGVESLGIGVLQASDDSAIAVIGPKQLIRLTKGSVTAVTLSVV
;
A
#
# COMPACT_ATOMS: atom_id res chain seq x y z
N MET A 1 4.29 -15.68 -2.79
CA MET A 1 4.00 -14.26 -2.58
C MET A 1 2.51 -14.24 -2.31
N LEU A 2 2.15 -13.97 -1.06
CA LEU A 2 0.80 -14.14 -0.52
C LEU A 2 0.20 -12.74 -0.36
N GLY A 3 -1.07 -12.58 -0.73
CA GLY A 3 -1.74 -11.27 -0.81
C GLY A 3 -2.30 -10.85 0.54
N LEU A 4 -2.27 -9.55 0.79
CA LEU A 4 -3.15 -8.87 1.73
C LEU A 4 -4.22 -8.21 0.86
N LEU A 5 -5.50 -8.29 1.23
CA LEU A 5 -6.59 -7.74 0.41
C LEU A 5 -7.33 -6.67 1.21
N ALA A 6 -7.43 -5.50 0.61
CA ALA A 6 -8.54 -4.59 0.76
C ALA A 6 -9.18 -4.41 -0.64
N GLY A 7 -10.46 -4.05 -0.69
CA GLY A 7 -11.22 -3.87 -1.94
C GLY A 7 -10.58 -2.90 -2.96
N PRO A 8 -11.18 -2.76 -4.16
CA PRO A 8 -10.61 -2.02 -5.29
C PRO A 8 -10.26 -0.57 -4.89
N GLY A 9 -8.98 -0.25 -4.86
CA GLY A 9 -8.48 1.08 -4.52
C GLY A 9 -7.26 1.45 -5.35
N LEU A 10 -7.23 2.65 -5.93
CA LEU A 10 -6.05 3.11 -6.64
C LEU A 10 -4.89 3.28 -5.65
N PRO A 11 -3.65 2.87 -6.01
CA PRO A 11 -2.47 3.25 -5.26
C PRO A 11 -2.43 4.78 -5.11
N TRP A 12 -2.29 5.23 -3.85
CA TRP A 12 -2.23 6.63 -3.39
C TRP A 12 -3.54 7.42 -3.19
N THR A 13 -4.69 7.07 -3.78
CA THR A 13 -5.96 7.77 -3.42
C THR A 13 -6.73 7.11 -2.27
N GLY A 14 -6.19 6.03 -1.73
CA GLY A 14 -6.91 5.15 -0.81
C GLY A 14 -7.92 4.28 -1.55
N ASN A 15 -8.63 3.43 -0.82
CA ASN A 15 -9.75 2.73 -1.42
C ASN A 15 -10.76 3.77 -1.94
N GLN A 16 -11.48 3.50 -3.03
CA GLN A 16 -12.47 4.45 -3.55
C GLN A 16 -13.81 3.78 -3.82
N THR A 17 -14.88 4.57 -3.81
CA THR A 17 -16.18 4.12 -4.31
C THR A 17 -16.14 4.02 -5.83
N ASP A 18 -17.12 3.33 -6.44
CA ASP A 18 -17.28 3.26 -7.90
C ASP A 18 -17.45 4.64 -8.56
N LEU A 19 -17.80 5.66 -7.77
CA LEU A 19 -17.93 7.06 -8.20
C LEU A 19 -16.62 7.86 -8.03
N GLY A 20 -15.55 7.22 -7.58
CA GLY A 20 -14.22 7.81 -7.38
C GLY A 20 -14.04 8.57 -6.07
N ALA A 21 -14.98 8.44 -5.12
CA ALA A 21 -14.86 9.09 -3.81
C ALA A 21 -13.88 8.30 -2.93
N PRO A 22 -12.84 8.94 -2.36
CA PRO A 22 -11.87 8.25 -1.50
C PRO A 22 -12.50 7.80 -0.17
N LEU A 23 -12.26 6.55 0.22
CA LEU A 23 -12.73 5.93 1.46
C LEU A 23 -11.96 6.49 2.64
N ALA A 24 -12.56 7.34 3.47
CA ALA A 24 -11.91 8.02 4.59
C ALA A 24 -12.84 8.15 5.81
N TRP A 25 -12.26 8.19 7.00
CA TRP A 25 -12.98 8.60 8.21
C TRP A 25 -13.19 10.11 8.25
N ASP A 26 -14.28 10.57 8.87
CA ASP A 26 -14.45 11.99 9.17
C ASP A 26 -13.39 12.42 10.20
N LEU A 27 -12.71 13.55 9.94
CA LEU A 27 -11.75 14.12 10.88
C LEU A 27 -12.38 14.45 12.24
N ALA A 28 -13.69 14.70 12.27
CA ALA A 28 -14.42 14.95 13.50
C ALA A 28 -14.60 13.70 14.38
N GLU A 29 -14.39 12.50 13.83
CA GLU A 29 -14.50 11.22 14.55
C GLU A 29 -13.17 10.78 15.18
N LEU A 30 -12.06 11.47 14.88
CA LEU A 30 -10.75 11.11 15.43
C LEU A 30 -10.61 11.57 16.90
N PRO A 31 -9.99 10.75 17.79
CA PRO A 31 -9.42 9.42 17.53
C PRO A 31 -10.49 8.33 17.37
N LEU A 32 -10.21 7.33 16.54
CA LEU A 32 -11.07 6.17 16.32
C LEU A 32 -10.78 5.08 17.34
N ASP A 33 -11.81 4.41 17.83
CA ASP A 33 -11.65 3.25 18.72
C ASP A 33 -11.49 1.96 17.91
N TYR A 34 -10.69 1.02 18.41
CA TYR A 34 -10.63 -0.36 17.90
C TYR A 34 -10.60 -1.36 19.06
N VAL A 35 -11.08 -2.57 18.80
CA VAL A 35 -11.19 -3.64 19.79
C VAL A 35 -10.33 -4.81 19.33
N ILE A 36 -9.57 -5.42 20.24
CA ILE A 36 -8.86 -6.68 19.97
C ILE A 36 -9.61 -7.80 20.67
N GLY A 37 -10.00 -8.83 19.92
CA GLY A 37 -10.66 -10.01 20.46
C GLY A 37 -9.77 -10.76 21.46
N ASP A 38 -10.34 -11.20 22.59
CA ASP A 38 -9.63 -11.84 23.70
C ASP A 38 -9.07 -13.23 23.36
N ALA A 39 -9.61 -13.88 22.32
CA ALA A 39 -9.15 -15.20 21.89
C ALA A 39 -7.68 -15.17 21.43
N GLY A 40 -7.25 -14.08 20.79
CA GLY A 40 -5.90 -13.96 20.22
C GLY A 40 -5.63 -15.02 19.16
N SER A 41 -4.34 -15.24 18.87
CA SER A 41 -3.90 -16.34 18.01
C SER A 41 -3.64 -17.61 18.81
N ASP A 42 -4.03 -18.77 18.28
CA ASP A 42 -3.77 -20.06 18.93
C ASP A 42 -2.28 -20.48 18.94
N ASP A 43 -1.46 -19.84 18.11
CA ASP A 43 0.00 -20.01 18.07
C ASP A 43 0.74 -19.23 19.18
N ILE A 44 0.08 -18.25 19.82
CA ILE A 44 0.71 -17.26 20.71
C ILE A 44 0.02 -17.25 22.08
N ALA A 45 0.58 -17.97 23.04
CA ALA A 45 -0.04 -18.15 24.36
C ALA A 45 0.30 -17.07 25.40
N ASP A 46 1.21 -16.14 25.11
CA ASP A 46 1.74 -15.16 26.08
C ASP A 46 1.10 -13.76 25.99
N GLY A 47 0.11 -13.59 25.11
CA GLY A 47 -0.58 -12.31 24.87
C GLY A 47 0.27 -11.27 24.12
N SER A 48 1.42 -11.67 23.57
CA SER A 48 2.28 -10.76 22.79
C SER A 48 1.63 -10.34 21.47
N ASP A 49 0.68 -11.10 20.95
CA ASP A 49 -0.14 -10.80 19.78
C ASP A 49 -0.95 -9.51 19.97
N ALA A 50 -1.68 -9.36 21.08
CA ALA A 50 -2.43 -8.15 21.39
C ALA A 50 -1.51 -6.92 21.54
N VAL A 51 -0.30 -7.12 22.07
CA VAL A 51 0.73 -6.07 22.13
C VAL A 51 1.24 -5.71 20.73
N ALA A 52 1.48 -6.71 19.88
CA ALA A 52 1.94 -6.54 18.51
C ALA A 52 0.91 -5.83 17.63
N ILE A 53 -0.37 -6.18 17.76
CA ILE A 53 -1.49 -5.48 17.10
C ILE A 53 -1.52 -4.02 17.55
N GLY A 54 -1.50 -3.78 18.87
CA GLY A 54 -1.50 -2.41 19.39
C GLY A 54 -0.32 -1.56 18.88
N GLN A 55 0.86 -2.16 18.71
CA GLN A 55 2.02 -1.48 18.09
C GLN A 55 1.80 -1.15 16.61
N GLY A 56 1.09 -1.99 15.85
CA GLY A 56 0.74 -1.74 14.45
C GLY A 56 -0.19 -0.52 14.30
N PHE A 57 -1.27 -0.48 15.08
CA PHE A 57 -2.19 0.68 15.12
C PHE A 57 -1.51 1.96 15.64
N SER A 58 -0.65 1.83 16.67
CA SER A 58 0.07 2.98 17.22
C SER A 58 1.05 3.59 16.21
N ALA A 59 1.64 2.79 15.32
CA ALA A 59 2.58 3.30 14.32
C ALA A 59 1.94 4.37 13.41
N TRP A 60 0.65 4.23 13.10
CA TRP A 60 -0.13 5.23 12.34
C TRP A 60 -0.50 6.45 13.17
N SER A 61 -0.77 6.27 14.46
CA SER A 61 -1.07 7.37 15.40
C SER A 61 0.15 8.25 15.70
N GLU A 62 1.35 7.72 15.51
CA GLU A 62 2.63 8.41 15.75
C GLU A 62 3.15 9.19 14.51
N VAL A 63 2.39 9.19 13.41
CA VAL A 63 2.78 9.93 12.20
C VAL A 63 2.67 11.43 12.46
N GLN A 64 3.83 12.11 12.40
CA GLN A 64 3.88 13.57 12.50
C GLN A 64 3.12 14.21 11.33
N HIS A 65 2.48 15.35 11.57
CA HIS A 65 1.67 16.07 10.57
C HIS A 65 0.42 15.32 10.09
N SER A 66 0.09 14.18 10.72
CA SER A 66 -1.21 13.55 10.61
C SER A 66 -2.03 13.79 11.89
N SER A 67 -3.36 13.79 11.76
CA SER A 67 -4.35 13.77 12.85
C SER A 67 -4.88 12.36 13.10
N LEU A 68 -4.52 11.38 12.25
CA LEU A 68 -4.94 9.98 12.39
C LEU A 68 -4.51 9.48 13.76
N ALA A 69 -5.46 8.95 14.52
CA ALA A 69 -5.21 8.45 15.86
C ALA A 69 -6.17 7.30 16.17
N TRP A 70 -5.62 6.26 16.79
CA TRP A 70 -6.33 5.07 17.21
C TRP A 70 -6.28 4.92 18.74
N THR A 71 -7.40 4.57 19.33
CA THR A 71 -7.53 4.28 20.75
C THR A 71 -7.99 2.83 20.91
N ARG A 72 -7.31 2.06 21.76
CA ARG A 72 -7.73 0.69 22.06
C ARG A 72 -8.85 0.72 23.10
N GLU A 73 -10.01 0.17 22.76
CA GLU A 73 -11.06 -0.18 23.73
C GLU A 73 -10.72 -1.51 24.40
N THR A 74 -10.98 -1.60 25.71
CA THR A 74 -10.62 -2.73 26.57
C THR A 74 -11.78 -3.20 27.46
N ASP A 75 -13.01 -2.71 27.23
CA ASP A 75 -14.21 -3.24 27.87
C ASP A 75 -14.31 -4.77 27.62
N PRO A 76 -14.33 -5.60 28.68
CA PRO A 76 -14.44 -7.06 28.55
C PRO A 76 -15.67 -7.55 27.78
N VAL A 77 -16.74 -6.76 27.71
CA VAL A 77 -17.92 -7.09 26.90
C VAL A 77 -17.59 -6.98 25.41
N GLN A 78 -16.82 -5.97 25.02
CA GLN A 78 -16.44 -5.75 23.62
C GLN A 78 -15.32 -6.69 23.20
N THR A 79 -14.30 -6.91 24.03
CA THR A 79 -13.18 -7.82 23.70
C THR A 79 -13.59 -9.29 23.61
N ALA A 80 -14.71 -9.68 24.24
CA ALA A 80 -15.26 -11.03 24.12
C ALA A 80 -16.04 -11.28 22.81
N ARG A 81 -16.24 -10.25 21.97
CA ARG A 81 -17.00 -10.37 20.73
C ARG A 81 -16.22 -11.08 19.63
N THR A 82 -16.98 -11.72 18.75
CA THR A 82 -16.48 -12.43 17.55
C THR A 82 -17.35 -12.17 16.33
N ASP A 83 -18.37 -11.34 16.48
CA ASP A 83 -19.41 -11.02 15.50
C ASP A 83 -19.03 -9.78 14.69
N TRP A 84 -17.90 -9.86 13.97
CA TRP A 84 -17.38 -8.78 13.12
C TRP A 84 -18.47 -8.25 12.15
N GLU A 85 -19.31 -9.14 11.58
CA GLU A 85 -20.44 -8.78 10.70
C GLU A 85 -21.53 -7.88 11.32
N ALA A 86 -21.40 -7.50 12.60
CA ALA A 86 -22.32 -6.56 13.24
C ALA A 86 -22.08 -5.10 12.84
N ASP A 87 -20.92 -4.78 12.26
CA ASP A 87 -20.55 -3.45 11.72
C ASP A 87 -20.73 -2.29 12.73
N ASP A 88 -20.55 -2.54 14.02
CA ASP A 88 -20.75 -1.55 15.10
C ASP A 88 -19.48 -1.26 15.92
N ILE A 89 -18.43 -2.08 15.76
CA ILE A 89 -17.11 -1.92 16.36
C ILE A 89 -16.04 -2.30 15.33
N ARG A 90 -14.89 -1.63 15.37
CA ARG A 90 -13.73 -2.01 14.55
C ARG A 90 -12.99 -3.15 15.24
N LEU A 91 -13.40 -4.38 14.99
CA LEU A 91 -12.91 -5.58 15.65
C LEU A 91 -11.68 -6.14 14.94
N VAL A 92 -10.66 -6.50 15.72
CA VAL A 92 -9.45 -7.19 15.27
C VAL A 92 -9.44 -8.59 15.85
N LEU A 93 -9.44 -9.61 15.00
CA LEU A 93 -9.51 -11.02 15.42
C LEU A 93 -8.66 -11.96 14.56
N PHE A 94 -8.38 -13.15 15.09
CA PHE A 94 -7.84 -14.27 14.33
C PHE A 94 -8.98 -15.22 13.96
N ASP A 95 -9.15 -15.49 12.67
CA ASP A 95 -10.06 -16.51 12.18
C ASP A 95 -9.33 -17.86 12.17
N GLU A 96 -9.36 -18.54 13.32
CA GLU A 96 -8.63 -19.79 13.56
C GLU A 96 -9.31 -21.03 12.97
N ASP A 97 -10.62 -20.98 12.72
CA ASP A 97 -11.39 -22.12 12.22
C ASP A 97 -11.98 -21.90 10.83
N GLY A 98 -11.73 -20.74 10.22
CA GLY A 98 -12.22 -20.37 8.89
C GLY A 98 -13.71 -20.02 8.88
N SER A 99 -14.29 -19.74 10.05
CA SER A 99 -15.72 -19.46 10.21
C SER A 99 -16.15 -18.16 9.56
N SER A 100 -15.24 -17.21 9.33
CA SER A 100 -15.55 -15.98 8.59
C SER A 100 -15.92 -16.24 7.12
N GLY A 101 -15.43 -17.35 6.54
CA GLY A 101 -15.56 -17.64 5.11
C GLY A 101 -14.76 -16.71 4.19
N LEU A 102 -13.98 -15.77 4.74
CA LEU A 102 -13.19 -14.79 3.97
C LEU A 102 -11.88 -15.36 3.43
N PHE A 103 -11.44 -16.51 3.95
CA PHE A 103 -10.16 -17.15 3.58
C PHE A 103 -10.37 -18.48 2.85
N PRO A 104 -10.72 -18.49 1.55
CA PRO A 104 -10.72 -19.72 0.76
C PRO A 104 -9.34 -20.37 0.75
N LEU A 105 -9.27 -21.68 1.00
CA LEU A 105 -8.01 -22.40 1.12
C LEU A 105 -7.12 -22.27 -0.13
N GLY A 106 -5.84 -21.95 0.09
CA GLY A 106 -4.80 -21.98 -0.93
C GLY A 106 -4.80 -20.76 -1.87
N VAL A 107 -5.61 -19.74 -1.61
CA VAL A 107 -5.54 -18.45 -2.32
C VAL A 107 -4.41 -17.56 -1.79
N GLY A 108 -3.90 -17.89 -0.60
CA GLY A 108 -2.78 -17.17 -0.03
C GLY A 108 -3.11 -15.80 0.52
N LEU A 109 -4.32 -15.62 1.04
CA LEU A 109 -4.76 -14.41 1.71
C LEU A 109 -4.36 -14.48 3.19
N VAL A 110 -3.44 -13.61 3.62
CA VAL A 110 -2.82 -13.68 4.96
C VAL A 110 -3.66 -12.96 6.02
N ALA A 111 -4.22 -11.81 5.65
CA ALA A 111 -5.12 -11.02 6.47
C ALA A 111 -6.01 -10.18 5.54
N VAL A 112 -7.12 -9.68 6.08
CA VAL A 112 -8.08 -8.86 5.34
C VAL A 112 -8.62 -7.77 6.26
N THR A 113 -8.78 -6.57 5.71
CA THR A 113 -9.60 -5.53 6.30
C THR A 113 -10.93 -5.45 5.55
N VAL A 114 -12.04 -5.60 6.27
CA VAL A 114 -13.40 -5.50 5.73
C VAL A 114 -13.95 -4.13 6.08
N PHE A 115 -14.62 -3.47 5.13
CA PHE A 115 -15.12 -2.09 5.31
C PHE A 115 -16.62 -2.01 5.13
N GLU A 116 -17.26 -1.19 5.95
CA GLU A 116 -18.53 -0.57 5.64
C GLU A 116 -18.31 0.91 5.29
N PHE A 117 -18.93 1.40 4.23
CA PHE A 117 -18.77 2.79 3.79
C PHE A 117 -19.99 3.33 3.04
N ASP A 118 -20.18 4.65 3.09
CA ASP A 118 -21.18 5.34 2.28
C ASP A 118 -20.69 5.43 0.82
N THR A 119 -21.42 4.78 -0.09
CA THR A 119 -21.03 4.69 -1.51
C THR A 119 -21.07 6.03 -2.26
N GLY A 120 -21.80 7.03 -1.75
CA GLY A 120 -21.88 8.35 -2.36
C GLY A 120 -20.71 9.26 -2.00
N SER A 121 -20.29 9.24 -0.74
CA SER A 121 -19.29 10.13 -0.16
C SER A 121 -17.92 9.49 0.07
N GLY A 122 -17.86 8.16 0.16
CA GLY A 122 -16.68 7.43 0.62
C GLY A 122 -16.45 7.53 2.14
N ALA A 123 -17.41 8.01 2.93
CA ALA A 123 -17.23 8.00 4.38
C ALA A 123 -17.14 6.56 4.89
N LEU A 124 -16.05 6.21 5.57
CA LEU A 124 -15.92 4.95 6.28
C LEU A 124 -16.87 4.94 7.48
N LEU A 125 -17.53 3.80 7.69
CA LEU A 125 -18.50 3.58 8.77
C LEU A 125 -17.99 2.51 9.73
N ASP A 126 -17.40 1.45 9.19
CA ASP A 126 -16.73 0.39 9.94
C ASP A 126 -15.49 -0.14 9.21
N ALA A 127 -14.54 -0.69 9.97
CA ALA A 127 -13.37 -1.38 9.44
C ALA A 127 -12.86 -2.47 10.38
N ASP A 128 -13.24 -3.72 10.11
CA ASP A 128 -12.77 -4.91 10.82
C ASP A 128 -11.49 -5.47 10.22
N VAL A 129 -10.66 -6.10 11.05
CA VAL A 129 -9.42 -6.77 10.65
C VAL A 129 -9.45 -8.24 11.06
N LEU A 130 -9.31 -9.13 10.08
CA LEU A 130 -9.23 -10.56 10.31
C LEU A 130 -7.87 -11.10 9.85
N PHE A 131 -7.19 -11.83 10.74
CA PHE A 131 -6.00 -12.60 10.43
C PHE A 131 -6.38 -14.05 10.10
N ASN A 132 -5.79 -14.62 9.05
CA ASN A 132 -6.03 -16.01 8.67
C ASN A 132 -5.21 -16.95 9.57
N GLY A 133 -5.78 -17.36 10.70
CA GLY A 133 -5.19 -18.35 11.60
C GLY A 133 -5.39 -19.80 11.12
N ALA A 134 -6.52 -20.05 10.44
CA ALA A 134 -6.87 -21.38 9.93
C ALA A 134 -5.84 -21.97 8.93
N GLU A 135 -5.21 -21.15 8.09
CA GLU A 135 -4.20 -21.61 7.12
C GLU A 135 -2.75 -21.31 7.53
N PHE A 136 -2.52 -20.26 8.34
CA PHE A 136 -1.18 -19.76 8.59
C PHE A 136 -0.84 -19.65 10.06
N SER A 137 0.40 -19.99 10.39
CA SER A 137 0.94 -19.77 11.73
C SER A 137 1.41 -18.34 11.95
N TRP A 138 1.26 -17.85 13.18
CA TRP A 138 1.58 -16.49 13.60
C TRP A 138 2.68 -16.44 14.66
N SER A 139 3.37 -15.31 14.72
CA SER A 139 4.42 -15.04 15.71
C SER A 139 4.62 -13.55 15.93
N THR A 140 5.27 -13.20 17.03
CA THR A 140 5.65 -11.82 17.37
C THR A 140 7.17 -11.62 17.40
N ASP A 141 7.94 -12.68 17.16
CA ASP A 141 9.39 -12.75 17.27
C ASP A 141 10.11 -13.09 15.94
N LEU A 142 9.38 -13.09 14.82
CA LEU A 142 9.87 -13.48 13.49
C LEU A 142 10.34 -14.95 13.42
N SER A 143 9.66 -15.83 14.15
CA SER A 143 9.84 -17.27 14.09
C SER A 143 9.77 -17.81 12.66
N ALA A 144 10.51 -18.89 12.40
CA ALA A 144 10.62 -19.42 11.05
C ALA A 144 9.32 -20.11 10.62
N GLY A 145 8.79 -19.72 9.46
CA GLY A 145 7.59 -20.31 8.88
C GLY A 145 6.29 -19.61 9.29
N SER A 146 6.33 -18.68 10.26
CA SER A 146 5.18 -17.91 10.71
C SER A 146 5.14 -16.50 10.12
N PHE A 147 3.93 -15.97 9.97
CA PHE A 147 3.71 -14.56 9.73
C PHE A 147 3.94 -13.75 11.00
N ASP A 148 4.24 -12.47 10.80
CA ASP A 148 4.52 -11.55 11.88
C ASP A 148 3.27 -10.73 12.19
N VAL A 149 2.73 -10.87 13.40
CA VAL A 149 1.49 -10.20 13.81
C VAL A 149 1.63 -8.68 13.71
N ARG A 150 2.76 -8.11 14.14
CA ARG A 150 2.97 -6.66 14.07
C ARG A 150 3.04 -6.18 12.62
N ALA A 151 3.73 -6.89 11.75
CA ALA A 151 3.83 -6.54 10.33
C ALA A 151 2.45 -6.53 9.66
N ALA A 152 1.66 -7.59 9.87
CA ALA A 152 0.32 -7.67 9.31
C ALA A 152 -0.61 -6.61 9.93
N ALA A 153 -0.61 -6.44 11.26
CA ALA A 153 -1.42 -5.41 11.91
C ALA A 153 -1.05 -4.00 11.47
N THR A 154 0.22 -3.71 11.19
CA THR A 154 0.63 -2.39 10.65
C THR A 154 0.04 -2.17 9.26
N HIS A 155 0.01 -3.21 8.42
CA HIS A 155 -0.59 -3.15 7.09
C HIS A 155 -2.12 -2.99 7.16
N GLU A 156 -2.79 -3.88 7.90
CA GLU A 156 -4.24 -3.85 8.02
C GLU A 156 -4.74 -2.58 8.73
N ALA A 157 -4.01 -2.03 9.71
CA ALA A 157 -4.35 -0.73 10.29
C ALA A 157 -4.27 0.43 9.27
N GLY A 158 -3.42 0.31 8.24
CA GLY A 158 -3.39 1.27 7.14
C GLY A 158 -4.60 1.13 6.24
N HIS A 159 -5.01 -0.11 5.94
CA HIS A 159 -6.27 -0.39 5.28
C HIS A 159 -7.45 0.14 6.09
N ALA A 160 -7.54 -0.13 7.39
CA ALA A 160 -8.57 0.38 8.29
C ALA A 160 -8.63 1.92 8.31
N ALA A 161 -7.51 2.59 8.06
CA ALA A 161 -7.46 4.05 7.87
C ALA A 161 -7.86 4.51 6.44
N GLY A 162 -8.28 3.60 5.57
CA GLY A 162 -8.72 3.88 4.20
C GLY A 162 -7.60 3.91 3.16
N PHE A 163 -6.38 3.48 3.49
CA PHE A 163 -5.27 3.45 2.52
C PHE A 163 -5.34 2.22 1.63
N ALA A 164 -4.97 2.41 0.36
CA ALA A 164 -4.77 1.34 -0.59
C ALA A 164 -3.30 0.88 -0.55
N HIS A 165 -3.02 -0.19 -1.28
CA HIS A 165 -1.66 -0.70 -1.41
C HIS A 165 -0.68 0.34 -2.01
N SER A 166 0.55 0.29 -1.53
CA SER A 166 1.70 0.98 -2.12
C SER A 166 2.38 0.10 -3.16
N ALA A 167 2.79 0.72 -4.27
CA ALA A 167 3.62 0.10 -5.28
C ALA A 167 5.08 -0.12 -4.82
N LEU A 168 5.47 0.51 -3.70
CA LEU A 168 6.81 0.38 -3.14
C LEU A 168 6.89 -0.91 -2.31
N GLY A 169 7.64 -1.90 -2.79
CA GLY A 169 7.80 -3.18 -2.07
C GLY A 169 8.44 -3.09 -0.68
N GLY A 170 8.98 -1.93 -0.29
CA GLY A 170 9.50 -1.67 1.06
C GLY A 170 8.52 -0.93 1.99
N ALA A 171 7.32 -0.58 1.51
CA ALA A 171 6.29 0.07 2.31
C ALA A 171 5.57 -0.94 3.21
N SER A 172 4.98 -0.45 4.31
CA SER A 172 4.07 -1.26 5.11
C SER A 172 2.83 -1.62 4.33
N MET A 173 2.35 -0.73 3.45
CA MET A 173 1.23 -0.99 2.54
C MET A 173 1.59 -1.79 1.28
N ALA A 174 2.77 -2.44 1.22
CA ALA A 174 3.08 -3.31 0.09
C ALA A 174 2.09 -4.50 0.02
N PRO A 175 1.53 -4.84 -1.15
CA PRO A 175 0.42 -5.80 -1.31
C PRO A 175 0.77 -7.25 -1.00
N PHE A 176 2.06 -7.54 -0.87
CA PHE A 176 2.54 -8.89 -0.74
C PHE A 176 3.54 -9.02 0.38
N THR A 177 3.37 -10.09 1.14
CA THR A 177 4.22 -10.42 2.26
C THR A 177 4.74 -11.87 2.16
N SER A 178 5.61 -12.19 3.10
CA SER A 178 6.16 -13.53 3.31
C SER A 178 6.35 -13.74 4.80
N PRO A 179 6.38 -15.00 5.28
CA PRO A 179 6.77 -15.29 6.66
C PRO A 179 8.06 -14.55 7.05
N ARG A 180 8.10 -14.02 8.28
CA ARG A 180 9.21 -13.20 8.81
C ARG A 180 9.43 -11.84 8.13
N ALA A 181 8.44 -11.28 7.43
CA ALA A 181 8.54 -9.94 6.86
C ALA A 181 8.72 -8.87 7.95
N PHE A 182 9.97 -8.49 8.21
CA PHE A 182 10.29 -7.46 9.20
C PHE A 182 10.00 -6.04 8.71
N SER A 183 10.16 -5.77 7.41
CA SER A 183 10.06 -4.42 6.85
C SER A 183 8.71 -3.77 7.07
N MET A 184 7.63 -4.54 7.09
CA MET A 184 6.25 -4.05 7.23
C MET A 184 5.85 -3.74 8.67
N ARG A 185 6.74 -3.96 9.67
CA ARG A 185 6.51 -3.50 11.05
C ARG A 185 6.63 -1.97 11.23
N MET A 186 7.14 -1.28 10.21
CA MET A 186 7.53 0.12 10.26
C MET A 186 7.04 0.87 9.03
N LEU A 187 6.35 1.99 9.26
CA LEU A 187 5.91 2.87 8.19
C LEU A 187 7.10 3.45 7.43
N SER A 188 7.08 3.28 6.11
CA SER A 188 7.93 4.00 5.18
C SER A 188 7.53 5.48 5.11
N ASN A 189 8.34 6.30 4.44
CA ASN A 189 7.96 7.70 4.20
C ASN A 189 6.72 7.82 3.32
N ASP A 190 6.50 6.86 2.41
CA ASP A 190 5.32 6.82 1.55
C ASP A 190 4.04 6.58 2.36
N ASP A 191 4.09 5.62 3.30
CA ASP A 191 2.99 5.34 4.23
C ASP A 191 2.67 6.60 5.08
N ARG A 192 3.71 7.27 5.59
CA ARG A 192 3.56 8.51 6.37
C ARG A 192 2.94 9.64 5.54
N ALA A 193 3.42 9.84 4.32
CA ALA A 193 2.88 10.85 3.41
C ALA A 193 1.40 10.60 3.09
N ALA A 194 0.98 9.33 2.96
CA ALA A 194 -0.43 8.98 2.78
C ALA A 194 -1.30 9.42 3.97
N ALA A 195 -0.83 9.15 5.20
CA ALA A 195 -1.55 9.56 6.41
C ALA A 195 -1.60 11.08 6.60
N GLU A 196 -0.56 11.81 6.22
CA GLU A 196 -0.53 13.27 6.26
C GLU A 196 -1.45 13.91 5.23
N VAL A 197 -1.52 13.35 4.01
CA VAL A 197 -2.40 13.85 2.96
C VAL A 197 -3.86 13.61 3.33
N ARG A 198 -4.16 12.41 3.85
CA ARG A 198 -5.54 12.03 4.11
C ARG A 198 -6.08 12.60 5.41
N TYR A 199 -5.25 12.59 6.45
CA TYR A 199 -5.63 13.07 7.77
C TYR A 199 -4.68 14.20 8.19
N PRO A 200 -4.65 15.36 7.52
CA PRO A 200 -3.67 16.39 7.80
C PRO A 200 -3.85 17.00 9.20
N SER A 201 -2.75 17.16 9.94
CA SER A 201 -2.66 18.09 11.09
C SER A 201 -1.81 19.32 10.78
N GLY A 202 -1.24 19.39 9.57
CA GLY A 202 -0.51 20.53 9.03
C GLY A 202 -0.28 20.42 7.53
N LEU A 203 0.05 21.53 6.89
CA LEU A 203 0.42 21.54 5.46
C LEU A 203 1.93 21.27 5.30
N ARG A 204 2.30 20.63 4.19
CA ARG A 204 3.70 20.33 3.82
C ARG A 204 3.96 20.66 2.35
N GLY A 205 5.20 20.49 1.92
CA GLY A 205 5.56 20.68 0.52
C GLY A 205 4.95 19.60 -0.37
N GLN A 206 4.69 19.96 -1.62
CA GLN A 206 4.29 19.04 -2.68
C GLN A 206 4.98 19.35 -3.99
N ILE A 207 5.18 18.32 -4.82
CA ILE A 207 5.67 18.43 -6.19
C ILE A 207 4.54 18.01 -7.13
N THR A 208 4.22 18.85 -8.12
CA THR A 208 3.22 18.55 -9.14
C THR A 208 3.82 18.53 -10.53
N GLY A 209 3.24 17.75 -11.44
CA GLY A 209 3.67 17.69 -12.83
C GLY A 209 2.75 16.82 -13.68
N SER A 210 3.19 16.51 -14.89
CA SER A 210 2.54 15.51 -15.75
C SER A 210 3.56 14.60 -16.42
N LEU A 211 3.13 13.39 -16.78
CA LEU A 211 3.92 12.42 -17.53
C LEU A 211 3.32 12.23 -18.93
N GLU A 212 4.16 12.30 -19.95
CA GLU A 212 3.77 12.08 -21.34
C GLU A 212 4.77 11.15 -22.06
N LEU A 213 4.26 10.34 -22.99
CA LEU A 213 5.06 9.62 -23.99
C LEU A 213 4.64 10.10 -25.38
N HIS A 214 5.56 10.66 -26.15
CA HIS A 214 5.30 11.20 -27.49
C HIS A 214 4.16 12.24 -27.54
N GLY A 215 4.04 13.06 -26.50
CA GLY A 215 2.98 14.06 -26.36
C GLY A 215 1.61 13.47 -26.02
N VAL A 216 1.53 12.18 -25.68
CA VAL A 216 0.33 11.53 -25.18
C VAL A 216 0.46 11.38 -23.66
N PRO A 217 -0.49 11.89 -22.87
CA PRO A 217 -0.47 11.71 -21.43
C PRO A 217 -0.52 10.24 -21.02
N MET A 218 0.19 9.90 -19.95
CA MET A 218 0.30 8.53 -19.46
C MET A 218 -0.42 8.38 -18.13
N GLY A 219 -1.58 7.71 -18.12
CA GLY A 219 -2.29 7.35 -16.89
C GLY A 219 -1.89 5.99 -16.31
N GLY A 220 -1.78 5.91 -14.99
CA GLY A 220 -1.43 4.69 -14.25
C GLY A 220 0.06 4.42 -14.11
N ALA A 221 0.94 5.37 -14.48
CA ALA A 221 2.38 5.25 -14.27
C ALA A 221 2.74 5.53 -12.82
N HIS A 222 3.67 4.75 -12.26
CA HIS A 222 4.16 4.97 -10.91
C HIS A 222 5.20 6.09 -10.90
N VAL A 223 4.94 7.12 -10.10
CA VAL A 223 5.80 8.29 -9.94
C VAL A 223 6.18 8.40 -8.47
N TRP A 224 7.46 8.63 -8.19
CA TRP A 224 7.93 8.86 -6.83
C TRP A 224 9.02 9.93 -6.78
N CYS A 225 9.14 10.58 -5.63
CA CYS A 225 10.25 11.49 -5.35
C CYS A 225 11.27 10.81 -4.46
N ARG A 226 12.53 10.87 -4.89
CA ARG A 226 13.68 10.40 -4.12
C ARG A 226 14.43 11.57 -3.53
N ALA A 227 14.62 11.57 -2.21
CA ALA A 227 15.43 12.54 -1.50
C ALA A 227 16.92 12.36 -1.83
N SER A 228 17.73 13.36 -1.47
CA SER A 228 19.19 13.35 -1.71
C SER A 228 19.94 12.19 -1.04
N ASP A 229 19.39 11.62 0.04
CA ASP A 229 19.94 10.45 0.75
C ASP A 229 19.55 9.10 0.11
N GLY A 230 18.79 9.14 -1.00
CA GLY A 230 18.36 7.96 -1.75
C GLY A 230 17.04 7.36 -1.29
N ARG A 231 16.44 7.84 -0.19
CA ARG A 231 15.13 7.37 0.26
C ARG A 231 14.01 7.87 -0.63
N VAL A 232 12.99 7.04 -0.84
CA VAL A 232 11.71 7.51 -1.40
C VAL A 232 11.00 8.29 -0.30
N ALA A 233 10.48 9.47 -0.64
CA ALA A 233 9.77 10.34 0.30
C ALA A 233 8.25 10.29 0.13
N SER A 234 7.79 10.18 -1.11
CA SER A 234 6.38 10.02 -1.48
C SER A 234 6.31 9.41 -2.88
N SER A 235 5.26 8.64 -3.13
CA SER A 235 4.89 8.11 -4.44
C SER A 235 3.41 8.34 -4.76
N THR A 236 3.05 8.18 -6.02
CA THR A 236 1.68 8.29 -6.54
C THR A 236 1.58 7.59 -7.90
N LEU A 237 0.36 7.37 -8.39
CA LEU A 237 0.12 7.08 -9.79
C LEU A 237 -0.29 8.35 -10.55
N THR A 238 0.08 8.41 -11.82
CA THR A 238 -0.47 9.44 -12.71
C THR A 238 -1.96 9.22 -12.95
N ALA A 239 -2.73 10.31 -12.97
CA ALA A 239 -4.13 10.31 -13.38
C ALA A 239 -4.28 10.04 -14.88
N ALA A 240 -5.51 9.83 -15.35
CA ALA A 240 -5.78 9.55 -16.77
C ALA A 240 -5.26 10.61 -17.75
N ASP A 241 -5.13 11.86 -17.29
CA ASP A 241 -4.57 12.99 -18.04
C ASP A 241 -3.04 13.15 -17.85
N GLY A 242 -2.37 12.15 -17.27
CA GLY A 242 -0.94 12.12 -16.99
C GLY A 242 -0.51 12.97 -15.81
N SER A 243 -1.40 13.74 -15.17
CA SER A 243 -1.04 14.58 -14.04
C SER A 243 -0.69 13.76 -12.79
N PHE A 244 0.19 14.28 -11.95
CA PHE A 244 0.56 13.67 -10.67
C PHE A 244 0.83 14.73 -9.61
N THR A 245 0.67 14.34 -8.35
CA THR A 245 1.03 15.13 -7.17
C THR A 245 1.74 14.25 -6.15
N LEU A 246 2.90 14.69 -5.69
CA LEU A 246 3.69 14.04 -4.64
C LEU A 246 3.68 14.95 -3.42
N SER A 247 3.05 14.52 -2.33
CA SER A 247 2.78 15.36 -1.16
C SER A 247 3.55 14.88 0.07
N GLY A 248 3.45 15.61 1.19
CA GLY A 248 4.10 15.21 2.44
C GLY A 248 5.61 15.42 2.42
N LEU A 249 6.09 16.43 1.71
CA LEU A 249 7.53 16.66 1.54
C LEU A 249 8.07 17.64 2.58
N ASP A 250 9.13 17.21 3.26
CA ASP A 250 9.99 18.10 4.04
C ASP A 250 10.76 19.09 3.15
N PRO A 251 11.27 20.19 3.71
CA PRO A 251 12.30 20.97 3.06
C PRO A 251 13.50 20.10 2.67
N GLY A 252 13.85 20.10 1.39
CA GLY A 252 14.86 19.19 0.86
C GLY A 252 15.02 19.27 -0.65
N VAL A 253 15.94 18.46 -1.17
CA VAL A 253 16.16 18.30 -2.61
C VAL A 253 15.68 16.94 -3.06
N TYR A 254 14.80 16.94 -4.05
CA TYR A 254 14.11 15.75 -4.54
C TYR A 254 14.34 15.55 -6.03
N ARG A 255 14.44 14.30 -6.46
CA ARG A 255 14.38 13.90 -7.86
C ARG A 255 13.10 13.12 -8.09
N VAL A 256 12.30 13.53 -9.07
CA VAL A 256 11.11 12.78 -9.46
C VAL A 256 11.50 11.70 -10.45
N VAL A 257 10.97 10.50 -10.24
CA VAL A 257 11.19 9.33 -11.08
C VAL A 257 9.82 8.80 -11.49
N ALA A 258 9.66 8.45 -12.76
CA ALA A 258 8.49 7.76 -13.27
C ALA A 258 8.91 6.43 -13.87
N ALA A 259 8.19 5.36 -13.57
CA ALA A 259 8.39 4.04 -14.15
C ALA A 259 7.04 3.34 -14.39
N PRO A 260 7.02 2.33 -15.28
CA PRO A 260 5.96 1.34 -15.33
C PRO A 260 5.60 0.81 -13.94
N LEU A 261 4.35 0.40 -13.79
CA LEU A 261 3.98 -0.48 -12.69
C LEU A 261 4.25 -1.93 -13.12
N ASP A 262 5.50 -2.36 -13.00
CA ASP A 262 5.97 -3.66 -13.50
C ASP A 262 6.42 -4.65 -12.40
N SER A 263 6.42 -4.25 -11.13
CA SER A 263 6.62 -5.12 -9.96
C SER A 263 6.45 -4.35 -8.63
N PRO A 264 5.90 -4.95 -7.56
CA PRO A 264 5.40 -6.32 -7.47
C PRO A 264 3.97 -6.50 -8.03
N LEU A 265 3.30 -5.41 -8.40
CA LEU A 265 1.95 -5.41 -8.99
C LEU A 265 2.03 -5.61 -10.51
N SER A 266 1.16 -6.46 -11.04
CA SER A 266 0.96 -6.64 -12.48
C SER A 266 -0.22 -5.80 -12.99
N PRO A 267 -0.34 -5.57 -14.31
CA PRO A 267 -1.53 -4.96 -14.89
C PRO A 267 -2.85 -5.70 -14.57
N ALA A 268 -2.80 -7.01 -14.30
CA ALA A 268 -3.97 -7.78 -13.88
C ALA A 268 -4.36 -7.52 -12.42
N ASP A 269 -3.38 -7.22 -11.56
CA ASP A 269 -3.65 -6.74 -10.20
C ASP A 269 -4.23 -5.31 -10.23
N LEU A 270 -3.99 -4.55 -11.30
CA LEU A 270 -4.49 -3.18 -11.50
C LEU A 270 -5.91 -3.08 -12.06
N ASP A 271 -6.35 -4.03 -12.89
CA ASP A 271 -7.74 -4.13 -13.35
C ASP A 271 -8.71 -4.35 -12.18
N ALA A 272 -8.25 -5.05 -11.13
CA ALA A 272 -8.98 -5.21 -9.87
C ALA A 272 -8.95 -3.95 -8.97
N LEU A 273 -8.22 -2.89 -9.35
CA LEU A 273 -8.03 -1.65 -8.58
C LEU A 273 -8.60 -0.41 -9.28
N GLY A 274 -9.29 -0.56 -10.42
CA GLY A 274 -9.97 0.55 -11.13
C GLY A 274 -9.05 1.57 -11.80
N ALA A 275 -7.75 1.29 -11.94
CA ALA A 275 -6.80 2.24 -12.53
C ALA A 275 -6.95 2.33 -14.06
N PRO A 276 -7.01 3.54 -14.65
CA PRO A 276 -6.98 3.71 -16.10
C PRO A 276 -5.56 3.44 -16.61
N VAL A 277 -5.21 2.16 -16.74
CA VAL A 277 -3.90 1.73 -17.19
C VAL A 277 -3.79 1.89 -18.71
N SER A 278 -3.08 2.93 -19.12
CA SER A 278 -2.72 3.12 -20.52
C SER A 278 -1.20 3.22 -20.63
N ASN A 279 -0.62 2.36 -21.47
CA ASN A 279 0.78 2.49 -21.90
C ASN A 279 1.84 2.26 -20.81
N LEU A 280 1.76 1.15 -20.08
CA LEU A 280 2.71 0.78 -19.02
C LEU A 280 4.08 0.29 -19.53
N PHE A 281 4.37 0.34 -20.83
CA PHE A 281 5.66 -0.10 -21.38
C PHE A 281 6.50 1.10 -21.80
N PHE A 282 7.21 1.69 -20.85
CA PHE A 282 8.10 2.82 -21.10
C PHE A 282 9.36 2.72 -20.25
N ARG A 283 10.45 3.32 -20.73
CA ARG A 283 11.70 3.38 -19.98
C ARG A 283 11.55 4.34 -18.79
N GLN A 284 12.02 3.90 -17.63
CA GLN A 284 12.11 4.75 -16.44
C GLN A 284 12.72 6.13 -16.78
N SER A 285 12.03 7.18 -16.37
CA SER A 285 12.40 8.57 -16.60
C SER A 285 12.65 9.28 -15.29
N SER A 286 13.57 10.25 -15.27
CA SER A 286 13.89 10.99 -14.05
C SER A 286 14.11 12.46 -14.33
N SER A 287 13.58 13.32 -13.47
CA SER A 287 13.78 14.76 -13.52
C SER A 287 15.16 15.18 -12.98
N GLY A 288 15.44 16.49 -12.98
CA GLY A 288 16.56 17.08 -12.25
C GLY A 288 16.33 17.13 -10.73
N GLY A 289 17.18 17.86 -10.01
CA GLY A 289 16.94 18.16 -8.59
C GLY A 289 15.94 19.32 -8.44
N HIS A 290 14.95 19.14 -7.58
CA HIS A 290 13.91 20.12 -7.25
C HIS A 290 13.98 20.44 -5.76
N VAL A 291 13.95 21.73 -5.41
CA VAL A 291 14.09 22.18 -4.03
C VAL A 291 12.71 22.49 -3.46
N ILE A 292 12.35 21.80 -2.37
CA ILE A 292 11.27 22.20 -1.48
C ILE A 292 11.89 22.96 -0.31
N SER A 293 11.36 24.14 -0.01
CA SER A 293 11.86 25.08 1.01
C SER A 293 10.94 25.15 2.23
N GLY A 294 9.75 24.56 2.15
CA GLY A 294 8.73 24.64 3.19
C GLY A 294 7.38 24.14 2.68
N VAL A 295 6.30 24.80 3.13
CA VAL A 295 4.94 24.56 2.65
C VAL A 295 4.77 25.27 1.30
N GLU A 296 4.96 24.53 0.22
CA GLU A 296 4.80 25.03 -1.15
C GLU A 296 4.31 23.95 -2.11
N SER A 297 3.77 24.37 -3.26
CA SER A 297 3.46 23.47 -4.37
C SER A 297 4.39 23.80 -5.55
N LEU A 298 5.38 22.95 -5.77
CA LEU A 298 6.36 23.11 -6.83
C LEU A 298 5.95 22.36 -8.10
N GLY A 299 5.54 23.09 -9.13
CA GLY A 299 5.27 22.54 -10.45
C GLY A 299 6.56 22.30 -11.23
N ILE A 300 6.80 21.06 -11.68
CA ILE A 300 8.00 20.69 -12.46
C ILE A 300 7.75 20.59 -13.97
N GLY A 301 6.51 20.84 -14.40
CA GLY A 301 6.09 20.72 -15.79
C GLY A 301 5.96 19.26 -16.24
N VAL A 302 6.22 19.02 -17.52
CA VAL A 302 6.07 17.70 -18.14
C VAL A 302 7.36 16.89 -18.03
N LEU A 303 7.27 15.72 -17.41
CA LEU A 303 8.30 14.68 -17.50
C LEU A 303 8.05 13.87 -18.78
N GLN A 304 9.06 13.81 -19.65
CA GLN A 304 8.98 13.07 -20.91
C GLN A 304 9.44 11.63 -20.68
N ALA A 305 8.51 10.68 -20.82
CA ALA A 305 8.83 9.27 -20.92
C ALA A 305 9.53 8.96 -22.25
N SER A 306 10.24 7.85 -22.29
CA SER A 306 10.87 7.34 -23.52
C SER A 306 10.37 5.92 -23.78
N ASP A 307 10.38 5.52 -25.06
CA ASP A 307 10.11 4.13 -25.43
C ASP A 307 10.98 3.16 -24.62
N ASP A 308 10.38 2.04 -24.24
CA ASP A 308 11.12 0.96 -23.61
C ASP A 308 12.18 0.38 -24.57
N SER A 309 13.21 -0.26 -24.01
CA SER A 309 14.32 -0.81 -24.79
C SER A 309 13.83 -2.01 -25.62
N ALA A 310 13.71 -1.83 -26.93
CA ALA A 310 13.42 -2.92 -27.85
C ALA A 310 14.66 -3.81 -28.07
N ILE A 311 14.56 -5.11 -27.78
CA ILE A 311 15.56 -6.08 -28.25
C ILE A 311 15.27 -6.40 -29.72
N ALA A 312 16.08 -5.85 -30.63
CA ALA A 312 16.01 -6.15 -32.05
C ALA A 312 16.96 -7.31 -32.42
N VAL A 313 16.43 -8.38 -33.03
CA VAL A 313 17.26 -9.46 -33.59
C VAL A 313 17.80 -9.01 -34.95
N ILE A 314 19.07 -8.60 -34.99
CA ILE A 314 19.76 -8.21 -36.22
C ILE A 314 20.54 -9.43 -36.74
N GLY A 315 19.91 -10.29 -37.55
CA GLY A 315 20.57 -11.44 -38.18
C GLY A 315 19.58 -12.46 -38.78
N PRO A 316 20.05 -13.42 -39.61
CA PRO A 316 19.19 -14.45 -40.19
C PRO A 316 18.67 -15.35 -39.07
N LYS A 317 17.38 -15.17 -38.73
CA LYS A 317 16.54 -15.97 -37.81
C LYS A 317 17.31 -17.05 -37.02
N GLN A 318 18.00 -16.66 -35.95
CA GLN A 318 18.26 -17.62 -34.87
C GLN A 318 17.04 -17.59 -33.96
N LEU A 319 16.39 -18.75 -33.81
CA LEU A 319 15.26 -18.89 -32.90
C LEU A 319 15.71 -18.47 -31.48
N ILE A 320 15.12 -17.40 -30.95
CA ILE A 320 15.05 -17.21 -29.50
C ILE A 320 13.92 -18.09 -29.02
N ARG A 321 14.26 -19.25 -28.45
CA ARG A 321 13.28 -20.15 -27.83
C ARG A 321 13.32 -19.92 -26.32
N LEU A 322 12.38 -19.12 -25.82
CA LEU A 322 12.14 -18.99 -24.39
C LEU A 322 11.23 -20.15 -23.97
N THR A 323 11.81 -21.13 -23.29
CA THR A 323 11.07 -22.22 -22.62
C THR A 323 11.20 -22.07 -21.12
N LYS A 324 10.12 -22.35 -20.38
CA LYS A 324 10.10 -22.32 -18.91
C LYS A 324 11.13 -23.30 -18.36
N GLY A 325 12.23 -22.78 -17.78
CA GLY A 325 13.33 -23.57 -17.18
C GLY A 325 14.71 -23.02 -17.54
N SER A 326 15.43 -22.51 -16.52
CA SER A 326 16.84 -22.04 -16.49
C SER A 326 17.49 -21.59 -17.80
N VAL A 327 17.72 -20.28 -17.92
CA VAL A 327 18.56 -19.67 -18.96
C VAL A 327 20.02 -20.03 -18.67
N THR A 328 20.66 -20.82 -19.55
CA THR A 328 22.03 -21.33 -19.31
C THR A 328 23.12 -20.45 -19.91
N ALA A 329 22.81 -19.57 -20.88
CA ALA A 329 23.70 -18.51 -21.34
C ALA A 329 22.94 -17.48 -22.20
N VAL A 330 23.15 -16.20 -21.92
CA VAL A 330 22.85 -15.09 -22.85
C VAL A 330 24.19 -14.47 -23.23
N THR A 331 24.56 -14.53 -24.51
CA THR A 331 25.72 -13.79 -25.01
C THR A 331 25.21 -12.56 -25.73
N LEU A 332 25.31 -11.41 -25.08
CA LEU A 332 25.07 -10.10 -25.68
C LEU A 332 26.36 -9.62 -26.32
N SER A 333 26.35 -9.43 -27.64
CA SER A 333 27.39 -8.67 -28.33
C SER A 333 26.83 -7.28 -28.59
N VAL A 334 27.32 -6.30 -27.83
CA VAL A 334 27.07 -4.89 -28.11
C VAL A 334 27.98 -4.51 -29.28
N VAL A 335 27.40 -3.97 -30.35
CA VAL A 335 28.16 -3.33 -31.45
C VAL A 335 28.33 -1.86 -31.12
#